data_AF-A0A7C2QX38-F1
#
_entry.id   AF-A0A7C2QX38-F1
#
_cell.length_a   1.000
_cell.length_b   1.000
_cell.length_c   1.000
_cell.angle_alpha   90.00
_cell.angle_beta   90.00
_cell.angle_gamma   90.00
#
_symmetry.space_group_name_H-M   'P 1'
#
loop_
_entity.id
_entity.type
_entity.pdbx_description
1 polymer ?
#
loop_
_entity_poly.entity_id
_entity_poly.type
_entity_poly.pdbx_seq_one_letter_code
_entity_poly.pdbx_strand_id
1 'polypeptide(L)'
;MRWSVFDLIGPVMIGPSSSHTSGAASLGLYVNKIVGGVPDEVKIYLYGSFSQVYKGHGTDRALIGGLLGYKSDDSRLIESFHNADLKRMKYEIIPTGEDHHLHPNTVLFKVRRGSTNFEIVGCS
;
A
#
# COMPACT_ATOMS: atom_id res chain seq x y z
N MET A 1 -10.83 -19.10 -17.60
CA MET A 1 -9.88 -17.97 -17.53
C MET A 1 -8.82 -18.19 -18.61
N ARG A 2 -8.61 -17.24 -19.53
CA ARG A 2 -7.52 -17.30 -20.53
C ARG A 2 -6.30 -16.61 -19.92
N TRP A 3 -5.16 -17.27 -19.94
CA TRP A 3 -3.89 -16.74 -19.45
C TRP A 3 -3.03 -16.32 -20.63
N SER A 4 -2.51 -15.10 -20.59
CA SER A 4 -1.53 -14.56 -21.54
C SER A 4 -0.12 -14.72 -20.97
N VAL A 5 0.89 -14.75 -21.84
CA VAL A 5 2.30 -14.67 -21.42
C VAL A 5 2.58 -13.38 -20.63
N PHE A 6 1.82 -12.32 -20.90
CA PHE A 6 1.91 -11.05 -20.16
C PHE A 6 1.32 -11.13 -18.75
N ASP A 7 0.50 -12.13 -18.44
CA ASP A 7 -0.01 -12.36 -17.08
C ASP A 7 0.99 -13.17 -16.23
N LEU A 8 1.92 -13.88 -16.88
CA LEU A 8 2.98 -14.65 -16.23
C LEU A 8 4.21 -13.80 -15.90
N ILE A 9 4.49 -12.78 -16.71
CA ILE A 9 5.60 -11.85 -16.47
C ILE A 9 5.07 -10.71 -15.59
N GLY A 10 5.28 -10.84 -14.28
CA GLY A 10 4.93 -9.79 -13.32
C GLY A 10 5.61 -8.46 -13.65
N PRO A 11 5.05 -7.32 -13.20
CA PRO A 11 5.63 -6.02 -13.48
C PRO A 11 7.05 -5.90 -12.92
N VAL A 12 7.87 -5.08 -13.56
CA VAL A 12 9.13 -4.63 -12.97
C VAL A 12 8.78 -3.95 -11.64
N MET A 13 9.50 -4.31 -10.57
CA MET A 13 9.21 -3.80 -9.23
C MET A 13 10.49 -3.54 -8.44
N ILE A 14 10.39 -2.65 -7.46
CA ILE A 14 11.44 -2.44 -6.46
C ILE A 14 11.10 -3.23 -5.19
N GLY A 15 11.61 -4.45 -5.07
CA GLY A 15 11.42 -5.28 -3.88
C GLY A 15 11.45 -6.79 -4.16
N PRO A 16 11.47 -7.64 -3.13
CA PRO A 16 11.62 -9.08 -3.29
C PRO A 16 10.31 -9.81 -3.64
N SER A 17 9.14 -9.16 -3.53
CA SER A 17 7.83 -9.83 -3.60
C SER A 17 6.78 -9.03 -4.37
N SER A 18 6.13 -9.68 -5.35
CA SER A 18 5.07 -9.07 -6.17
C SER A 18 3.87 -8.62 -5.34
N SER A 19 3.30 -9.45 -4.47
CA SER A 19 2.13 -9.08 -3.67
C SER A 19 2.49 -8.08 -2.56
N HIS A 20 3.58 -8.34 -1.83
CA HIS A 20 3.98 -7.52 -0.69
C HIS A 20 4.60 -6.18 -1.07
N THR A 21 5.06 -6.02 -2.30
CA THR A 21 5.63 -4.76 -2.78
C THR A 21 4.82 -4.18 -3.93
N SER A 22 4.67 -4.88 -5.05
CA SER A 22 3.91 -4.35 -6.19
C SER A 22 2.42 -4.19 -5.89
N GLY A 23 1.82 -5.20 -5.25
CA GLY A 23 0.44 -5.18 -4.80
C GLY A 23 0.19 -4.09 -3.77
N ALA A 24 1.02 -4.06 -2.73
CA ALA A 24 1.00 -3.03 -1.69
C ALA A 24 1.14 -1.59 -2.25
N ALA A 25 2.08 -1.35 -3.16
CA ALA A 25 2.23 -0.05 -3.82
C ALA A 25 1.01 0.31 -4.67
N SER A 26 0.43 -0.67 -5.37
CA SER A 26 -0.78 -0.47 -6.17
C SER A 26 -1.99 -0.11 -5.29
N LEU A 27 -2.17 -0.79 -4.15
CA LEU A 27 -3.23 -0.46 -3.19
C LEU A 27 -3.11 0.99 -2.71
N GLY A 28 -1.92 1.41 -2.27
CA GLY A 28 -1.67 2.80 -1.88
C GLY A 28 -1.93 3.80 -3.00
N LEU A 29 -1.51 3.47 -4.24
CA LEU A 29 -1.71 4.32 -5.42
C LEU A 29 -3.19 4.47 -5.78
N TYR A 30 -3.99 3.41 -5.65
CA TYR A 30 -5.43 3.51 -5.86
C TYR A 30 -6.08 4.37 -4.79
N VAL A 31 -5.70 4.22 -3.53
CA VAL A 31 -6.17 5.11 -2.45
C VAL A 31 -5.84 6.57 -2.77
N ASN A 32 -4.59 6.86 -3.14
CA ASN A 32 -4.16 8.19 -3.57
C ASN A 32 -5.08 8.74 -4.67
N LYS A 33 -5.35 7.96 -5.73
CA LYS A 33 -6.23 8.38 -6.82
C LYS A 33 -7.68 8.61 -6.36
N ILE A 34 -8.22 7.72 -5.54
CA ILE A 34 -9.60 7.81 -5.01
C ILE A 34 -9.78 9.08 -4.19
N VAL A 35 -8.83 9.41 -3.32
CA VAL A 35 -8.90 10.60 -2.47
C VAL A 35 -8.40 11.86 -3.18
N GLY A 36 -7.90 11.75 -4.42
CA GLY A 36 -7.51 12.86 -5.30
C GLY A 36 -6.05 13.34 -5.22
N GLY A 37 -5.08 12.50 -4.82
CA GLY A 37 -3.68 12.83 -4.50
C GLY A 37 -3.23 12.39 -3.09
N VAL A 38 -2.21 13.04 -2.52
CA VAL A 38 -1.61 12.64 -1.22
C VAL A 38 -2.55 12.94 -0.03
N PRO A 39 -2.77 11.97 0.88
CA PRO A 39 -3.49 12.20 2.14
C PRO A 39 -2.84 13.24 3.07
N ASP A 40 -3.65 13.90 3.91
CA ASP A 40 -3.10 14.66 5.04
C ASP A 40 -2.75 13.72 6.20
N GLU A 41 -3.59 12.70 6.41
CA GLU A 41 -3.45 11.72 7.47
C GLU A 41 -4.04 10.37 7.05
N VAL A 42 -3.40 9.28 7.45
CA VAL A 42 -3.87 7.93 7.15
C VAL A 42 -3.54 6.94 8.26
N LYS A 43 -4.53 6.14 8.67
CA LYS A 43 -4.30 4.93 9.46
C LYS A 43 -4.40 3.71 8.54
N ILE A 44 -3.40 2.85 8.61
CA ILE A 44 -3.25 1.69 7.73
C ILE A 44 -3.33 0.44 8.60
N TYR A 45 -4.47 -0.25 8.54
CA TYR A 45 -4.70 -1.49 9.27
C TYR A 45 -4.32 -2.67 8.38
N LEU A 46 -3.35 -3.47 8.83
CA LEU A 46 -2.84 -4.63 8.10
C LEU A 46 -3.41 -5.90 8.69
N TYR A 47 -3.92 -6.78 7.84
CA TYR A 47 -4.46 -8.09 8.23
C TYR A 47 -3.59 -9.22 7.67
N GLY A 48 -3.71 -10.40 8.27
CA GLY A 48 -3.11 -11.64 7.77
C GLY A 48 -1.59 -11.55 7.57
N SER A 49 -1.12 -12.04 6.42
CA SER A 49 0.30 -12.03 6.05
C SER A 49 0.88 -10.61 5.99
N PHE A 50 0.10 -9.61 5.55
CA PHE A 50 0.56 -8.22 5.64
C PHE A 50 0.84 -7.80 7.08
N SER A 51 0.00 -8.18 8.05
CA SER A 51 0.25 -7.88 9.46
C SER A 51 1.55 -8.51 9.99
N GLN A 52 1.94 -9.68 9.46
CA GLN A 52 3.04 -10.47 10.00
C GLN A 52 4.41 -10.02 9.47
N VAL A 53 4.52 -9.70 8.17
CA VAL A 53 5.83 -9.50 7.52
C VAL A 53 6.02 -8.11 6.90
N TYR A 54 5.16 -7.14 7.20
CA TYR A 54 5.18 -5.84 6.51
C TYR A 54 6.53 -5.11 6.51
N LYS A 55 7.30 -5.20 7.61
CA LYS A 55 8.63 -4.58 7.73
C LYS A 55 9.70 -5.32 6.93
N GLY A 56 9.66 -6.66 6.94
CA GLY A 56 10.68 -7.51 6.32
C GLY A 56 10.60 -7.54 4.80
N HIS A 57 9.40 -7.37 4.25
CA HIS A 57 9.14 -7.44 2.81
C HIS A 57 8.95 -6.05 2.16
N GLY A 58 9.10 -4.97 2.92
CA GLY A 58 8.94 -3.59 2.44
C GLY A 58 7.49 -3.20 2.11
N THR A 59 6.51 -3.91 2.66
CA THR A 59 5.08 -3.63 2.44
C THR A 59 4.67 -2.28 3.00
N ASP A 60 5.23 -1.88 4.14
CA ASP A 60 5.06 -0.53 4.68
C ASP A 60 5.53 0.55 3.70
N ARG A 61 6.76 0.46 3.24
CA ARG A 61 7.33 1.42 2.28
C ARG A 61 6.54 1.44 0.98
N ALA A 62 6.08 0.28 0.52
CA ALA A 62 5.27 0.16 -0.68
C ALA A 62 3.91 0.86 -0.51
N LEU A 63 3.18 0.59 0.58
CA LEU A 63 1.91 1.24 0.89
C LEU A 63 2.08 2.76 0.99
N ILE A 64 3.08 3.23 1.74
CA ILE A 64 3.35 4.66 1.91
C ILE A 64 3.72 5.30 0.57
N GLY A 65 4.58 4.67 -0.23
CA GLY A 65 4.95 5.20 -1.54
C GLY A 65 3.78 5.25 -2.52
N GLY A 66 2.93 4.22 -2.51
CA GLY A 66 1.67 4.24 -3.25
C GLY A 66 0.78 5.42 -2.84
N LEU A 67 0.64 5.66 -1.53
CA LEU A 67 -0.12 6.80 -1.00
C LEU A 67 0.48 8.16 -1.39
N LEU A 68 1.78 8.21 -1.68
CA LEU A 68 2.48 9.38 -2.25
C LEU A 68 2.31 9.51 -3.77
N GLY A 69 1.70 8.52 -4.43
CA GLY A 69 1.45 8.49 -5.87
C GLY A 69 2.51 7.74 -6.68
N TYR A 70 3.39 6.97 -6.03
CA TYR A 70 4.41 6.18 -6.71
C TYR A 70 3.86 4.86 -7.23
N LYS A 71 4.42 4.40 -8.35
CA LYS A 71 4.14 3.08 -8.91
C LYS A 71 5.10 2.04 -8.33
N SER A 72 4.80 0.76 -8.54
CA SER A 72 5.59 -0.39 -8.05
C SER A 72 7.02 -0.45 -8.59
N ASP A 73 7.28 0.14 -9.76
CA ASP A 73 8.57 0.24 -10.44
C ASP A 73 9.35 1.52 -10.09
N ASP A 74 8.77 2.40 -9.27
CA ASP A 74 9.36 3.69 -8.95
C ASP A 74 10.48 3.55 -7.89
N SER A 75 11.68 4.00 -8.23
CA SER A 75 12.84 3.94 -7.32
C SER A 75 12.62 4.72 -6.02
N ARG A 76 11.72 5.71 -6.01
CA ARG A 76 11.39 6.52 -4.82
C ARG A 76 10.66 5.73 -3.74
N LEU A 77 10.20 4.51 -4.02
CA LEU A 77 9.63 3.60 -3.02
C LEU A 77 10.60 3.31 -1.86
N ILE A 78 11.91 3.35 -2.12
CA ILE A 78 12.94 3.11 -1.10
C ILE A 78 12.91 4.23 -0.04
N GLU A 79 12.58 5.45 -0.46
CA GLU A 79 12.59 6.68 0.33
C GLU A 79 11.18 7.09 0.78
N SER A 80 10.18 6.20 0.68
CA SER A 80 8.78 6.51 0.95
C SER A 80 8.53 7.21 2.29
N PHE A 81 9.18 6.77 3.37
CA PHE A 81 9.01 7.40 4.68
C PHE A 81 9.56 8.84 4.71
N HIS A 82 10.77 9.05 4.17
CA HIS A 82 11.36 10.38 4.07
C HIS A 82 10.48 11.31 3.22
N ASN A 83 9.99 10.81 2.08
CA ASN A 83 9.10 11.56 1.20
C ASN A 83 7.74 11.88 1.85
N ALA A 84 7.22 10.98 2.70
CA ALA A 84 6.03 11.23 3.50
C ALA A 84 6.24 12.38 4.49
N ASP A 85 7.39 12.41 5.17
CA ASP A 85 7.76 13.49 6.09
C ASP A 85 7.90 14.83 5.36
N LEU A 86 8.58 14.85 4.20
CA LEU A 86 8.69 16.04 3.35
C LEU A 86 7.33 16.59 2.89
N LYS A 87 6.39 15.68 2.61
CA LYS A 87 5.00 16.02 2.24
C LYS A 87 4.11 16.32 3.45
N ARG A 88 4.63 16.19 4.68
CA ARG A 88 3.89 16.33 5.94
C ARG A 88 2.66 15.40 6.03
N MET A 89 2.70 14.26 5.34
CA MET A 89 1.65 13.24 5.42
C MET A 89 1.81 12.51 6.76
N LYS A 90 0.81 12.62 7.64
CA LYS A 90 0.79 11.86 8.89
C LYS A 90 0.33 10.43 8.61
N TYR A 91 0.99 9.45 9.19
CA TYR A 91 0.57 8.06 9.02
C TYR A 91 0.77 7.22 10.28
N GLU A 92 -0.05 6.20 10.42
CA GLU A 92 0.05 5.19 11.47
C GLU A 92 -0.19 3.82 10.83
N ILE A 93 0.71 2.86 11.06
CA ILE A 93 0.55 1.48 10.59
C ILE A 93 0.18 0.60 11.78
N ILE A 94 -0.93 -0.12 11.66
CA ILE A 94 -1.57 -0.87 12.74
C ILE A 94 -1.69 -2.34 12.31
N PRO A 95 -0.74 -3.20 12.72
CA PRO A 95 -0.86 -4.64 12.51
C PRO A 95 -2.02 -5.18 13.35
N THR A 96 -3.04 -5.73 12.70
CA THR A 96 -4.30 -6.14 13.33
C THR A 96 -4.38 -7.65 13.56
N GLY A 97 -3.39 -8.42 13.08
CA GLY A 97 -3.34 -9.87 13.24
C GLY A 97 -4.09 -10.64 12.14
N GLU A 98 -4.39 -11.90 12.40
CA GLU A 98 -5.12 -12.77 11.47
C GLU A 98 -6.64 -12.59 11.59
N ASP A 99 -7.30 -12.59 10.44
CA ASP A 99 -8.73 -12.79 10.31
C ASP A 99 -8.95 -13.75 9.13
N HIS A 100 -9.43 -14.96 9.42
CA HIS A 100 -9.57 -16.03 8.42
C HIS A 100 -10.75 -15.81 7.47
N HIS A 101 -11.60 -14.82 7.73
CA HIS A 101 -12.66 -14.41 6.80
C HIS A 101 -12.15 -13.42 5.73
N LEU A 102 -10.96 -12.85 5.90
CA LEU A 102 -10.36 -11.90 4.98
C LEU A 102 -9.25 -12.54 4.14
N HIS A 103 -8.99 -11.95 2.97
CA HIS A 103 -7.81 -12.31 2.20
C HIS A 103 -6.54 -12.03 3.04
N PRO A 104 -5.51 -12.89 3.03
CA PRO A 104 -4.33 -12.74 3.89
C PRO A 104 -3.55 -11.44 3.65
N ASN A 105 -3.72 -10.79 2.51
CA ASN A 105 -3.08 -9.52 2.16
C ASN A 105 -4.09 -8.37 2.13
N THR A 106 -4.98 -8.30 3.12
CA THR A 106 -5.98 -7.24 3.21
C THR A 106 -5.42 -6.01 3.95
N VAL A 107 -5.76 -4.84 3.45
CA VAL A 107 -5.48 -3.53 4.08
C VAL A 107 -6.75 -2.72 4.18
N LEU A 108 -6.98 -2.13 5.35
CA LEU A 108 -7.97 -1.09 5.54
C LEU A 108 -7.26 0.26 5.73
N PHE A 109 -7.63 1.23 4.91
CA PHE A 109 -7.15 2.61 4.99
C PHE A 109 -8.26 3.50 5.55
N LYS A 110 -7.97 4.18 6.66
CA LYS A 110 -8.78 5.31 7.14
C LYS A 110 -8.03 6.59 6.82
N VAL A 111 -8.55 7.36 5.86
CA VAL A 111 -7.83 8.48 5.25
C VAL A 111 -8.56 9.78 5.53
N ARG A 112 -7.82 10.82 5.91
CA ARG A 112 -8.32 12.20 5.96
C ARG A 112 -7.63 13.04 4.89
N ARG A 113 -8.43 13.79 4.14
CA ARG A 113 -7.95 14.82 3.22
C ARG A 113 -8.86 16.03 3.22
N GLY A 114 -8.31 17.19 3.56
CA GLY A 114 -9.08 18.37 3.85
C GLY A 114 -10.11 18.08 4.94
N SER A 115 -11.38 18.36 4.65
CA SER A 115 -12.53 18.08 5.52
C SER A 115 -13.16 16.69 5.31
N THR A 116 -12.66 15.91 4.34
CA THR A 116 -13.28 14.64 3.95
C THR A 116 -12.54 13.46 4.56
N ASN A 117 -13.31 12.49 5.06
CA ASN A 117 -12.79 11.22 5.54
C ASN A 117 -13.21 10.09 4.60
N PHE A 118 -12.33 9.12 4.40
CA PHE A 118 -12.54 7.95 3.57
C PHE A 118 -12.20 6.69 4.35
N GLU A 119 -12.96 5.63 4.10
CA GLU A 119 -12.68 4.28 4.57
C GLU A 119 -12.59 3.37 3.34
N ILE A 120 -11.42 2.80 3.08
CA ILE A 120 -11.15 2.04 1.84
C ILE A 120 -10.50 0.71 2.22
N VAL A 121 -11.08 -0.38 1.75
CA VAL A 121 -10.52 -1.74 1.92
C VAL A 121 -10.04 -2.27 0.58
N GLY A 122 -8.88 -2.90 0.57
CA GLY A 122 -8.37 -3.59 -0.61
C GLY A 122 -7.46 -4.76 -0.23
N CYS A 123 -7.26 -5.68 -1.17
CA CYS A 123 -6.37 -6.82 -1.01
C CYS A 123 -5.53 -7.07 -2.27
N SER A 124 -4.40 -7.77 -2.10
CA SER A 124 -3.50 -8.15 -3.19
C SER A 124 -3.15 -9.63 -3.20
#